data_AF-A0A1U7CZ61-F1
#
_entry.id   AF-A0A1U7CZ61-F1
#
_cell.length_a   1.000
_cell.length_b   1.000
_cell.length_c   1.000
_cell.angle_alpha   90.00
_cell.angle_beta   90.00
_cell.angle_gamma   90.00
#
_symmetry.space_group_name_H-M   'P 1'
#
loop_
_entity.id
_entity.type
_entity.pdbx_description
1 polymer ?
#
loop_
_entity_poly.entity_id
_entity_poly.type
_entity_poly.pdbx_seq_one_letter_code
_entity_poly.pdbx_strand_id
1 'polypeptide(L)'
;MKRLILVVLLVLGLVAYVRLNARHPHIHDTYYIDFGSHGPGAVQREYEAARQAKEDADDARREALEAIEDARREVDEATRDAARDANEALSDAAREIRESVEGIPVPIVPGTRVTTASPAPPAPPAAPRAPARHRSARPARRVAVASFTPPRPPKPDEIHKVVGRISVNEERAKADARRQLQEDVATWLEPYVPASWRPSERQLEAMVMQTRLTPVEKSFEKPYSTLYVAELDADFSAARRDELVRSHQQIVVRDRMFKLAGLLGFVLVCLAAVSGYIRTDEATKGYYTNRLRMLAAAGVGAAGVVIYQMIA
;
A
#
# COMPACT_ATOMS: atom_id res chain seq x y z
N MET A 1 -24.17 21.31 -19.91
CA MET A 1 -24.39 21.21 -18.45
C MET A 1 -24.84 19.83 -17.96
N LYS A 2 -25.90 19.21 -18.50
CA LYS A 2 -26.39 17.88 -18.01
C LYS A 2 -25.33 16.76 -17.98
N ARG A 3 -24.39 16.73 -18.93
CA ARG A 3 -23.32 15.71 -18.97
C ARG A 3 -22.24 15.89 -17.89
N LEU A 4 -22.02 17.12 -17.43
CA LEU A 4 -21.03 17.41 -16.40
C LEU A 4 -21.55 16.99 -15.01
N ILE A 5 -22.85 17.18 -14.76
CA ILE A 5 -23.52 16.69 -13.55
C ILE A 5 -23.48 15.15 -13.48
N LEU A 6 -23.62 14.46 -14.61
CA LEU A 6 -23.59 13.00 -14.64
C LEU A 6 -22.20 12.43 -14.35
N VAL A 7 -21.13 13.06 -14.86
CA VAL A 7 -19.74 12.68 -14.53
C VAL A 7 -19.45 12.93 -13.05
N VAL A 8 -19.90 14.05 -12.48
CA VAL A 8 -19.72 14.35 -11.06
C VAL A 8 -20.47 13.34 -10.17
N LEU A 9 -21.70 12.97 -10.54
CA LEU A 9 -22.47 11.96 -9.80
C LEU A 9 -21.86 10.56 -9.90
N LEU A 10 -21.26 10.20 -11.04
CA LEU A 10 -20.59 8.92 -11.22
C LEU A 10 -19.30 8.85 -10.37
N VAL A 11 -18.51 9.93 -10.36
CA VAL A 11 -17.32 10.02 -9.48
C VAL A 11 -17.73 9.97 -8.01
N LEU A 12 -18.78 10.69 -7.60
CA LEU A 12 -19.30 10.63 -6.23
C LEU A 12 -19.83 9.23 -5.86
N GLY A 13 -20.51 8.55 -6.79
CA GLY A 13 -20.98 7.18 -6.63
C GLY A 13 -19.83 6.18 -6.46
N LEU A 14 -18.76 6.34 -7.25
CA LEU A 14 -17.57 5.49 -7.15
C LEU A 14 -16.83 5.69 -5.81
N VAL A 15 -16.70 6.95 -5.36
CA VAL A 15 -16.11 7.27 -4.05
C VAL A 15 -16.95 6.71 -2.91
N ALA A 16 -18.29 6.80 -2.99
CA ALA A 16 -19.18 6.22 -2.00
C ALA A 16 -19.10 4.68 -1.98
N TYR A 17 -19.04 4.04 -3.15
CA TYR A 17 -18.92 2.59 -3.30
C TYR A 17 -17.60 2.07 -2.70
N VAL A 18 -16.47 2.71 -3.00
CA VAL A 18 -15.17 2.36 -2.41
C VAL A 18 -15.19 2.48 -0.89
N ARG A 19 -15.85 3.52 -0.35
CA ARG A 19 -15.98 3.73 1.09
C ARG A 19 -16.87 2.69 1.78
N LEU A 20 -17.86 2.15 1.06
CA LEU A 20 -18.74 1.09 1.55
C LEU A 20 -18.05 -0.29 1.50
N ASN A 21 -17.28 -0.58 0.45
CA ASN A 21 -16.65 -1.89 0.26
C ASN A 21 -15.37 -2.10 1.10
N ALA A 22 -14.67 -1.01 1.49
CA ALA A 22 -13.51 -1.08 2.38
C ALA A 22 -13.82 -1.54 3.82
N ARG A 23 -15.09 -1.90 4.13
CA ARG A 23 -15.52 -2.42 5.44
C ARG A 23 -15.50 -3.94 5.55
N HIS A 24 -15.20 -4.69 4.50
CA HIS A 24 -14.99 -6.14 4.58
C HIS A 24 -13.52 -6.47 4.40
N PRO A 25 -12.71 -6.57 5.48
CA PRO A 25 -11.43 -7.23 5.38
C PRO A 25 -11.70 -8.69 5.00
N HIS A 26 -11.25 -9.08 3.81
CA HIS A 26 -11.25 -10.48 3.38
C HIS A 26 -10.41 -11.28 4.38
N ILE A 27 -11.14 -12.07 5.17
CA ILE A 27 -10.64 -13.09 6.06
C ILE A 27 -10.04 -14.18 5.16
N HIS A 28 -8.73 -14.11 4.90
CA HIS A 28 -7.95 -15.29 4.50
C HIS A 28 -7.71 -16.16 5.74
N ASP A 29 -8.77 -16.77 6.25
CA ASP A 29 -8.73 -17.91 7.14
C ASP A 29 -9.60 -18.98 6.51
N THR A 30 -8.97 -20.03 6.00
CA THR A 30 -9.41 -21.42 6.17
C THR A 30 -8.43 -22.34 5.43
N TYR A 31 -7.32 -22.65 6.08
CA TYR A 31 -6.67 -23.96 5.95
C TYR A 31 -6.49 -24.55 7.34
N TYR A 32 -7.62 -24.89 7.97
CA TYR A 32 -7.63 -25.84 9.06
C TYR A 32 -7.69 -27.23 8.42
N ILE A 33 -6.52 -27.82 8.18
CA ILE A 33 -6.43 -29.21 7.75
C ILE A 33 -6.69 -30.07 9.00
N ASP A 34 -7.85 -30.72 9.00
CA ASP A 34 -8.24 -31.72 10.00
C ASP A 34 -7.44 -33.02 9.75
N PHE A 35 -6.26 -33.13 10.37
CA PHE A 35 -5.35 -34.27 10.22
C PHE A 35 -5.71 -35.46 11.13
N GLY A 36 -6.99 -35.77 11.28
CA GLY A 36 -7.48 -36.73 12.29
C GLY A 36 -7.38 -38.22 11.94
N SER A 37 -7.22 -38.63 10.68
CA SER A 37 -7.52 -40.03 10.31
C SER A 37 -6.70 -40.65 9.16
N HIS A 38 -5.68 -39.96 8.67
CA HIS A 38 -4.95 -40.38 7.47
C HIS A 38 -3.71 -41.22 7.83
N GLY A 39 -3.64 -42.45 7.33
CA GLY A 39 -2.52 -43.38 7.58
C GLY A 39 -1.15 -42.85 7.14
N PRO A 40 -0.02 -43.47 7.55
CA PRO A 40 1.33 -42.93 7.38
C PRO A 40 1.72 -42.60 5.91
N GLY A 41 1.10 -43.26 4.92
CA GLY A 41 1.32 -42.96 3.49
C GLY A 41 0.52 -41.77 2.93
N ALA A 42 -0.36 -41.14 3.71
CA ALA A 42 -1.13 -39.98 3.29
C ALA A 42 -0.40 -38.66 3.60
N VAL A 43 0.29 -38.58 4.75
CA VAL A 43 1.11 -37.41 5.11
C VAL A 43 2.22 -37.18 4.08
N GLN A 44 2.83 -38.25 3.58
CA GLN A 44 3.88 -38.14 2.56
C GLN A 44 3.34 -37.66 1.21
N ARG A 45 2.13 -38.11 0.81
CA ARG A 45 1.46 -37.62 -0.40
C ARG A 45 1.01 -36.17 -0.27
N GLU A 46 0.53 -35.76 0.90
CA GLU A 46 0.21 -34.35 1.17
C GLU A 46 1.46 -33.47 1.18
N TYR A 47 2.57 -33.96 1.73
CA TYR A 47 3.84 -33.22 1.70
C TYR A 47 4.37 -33.07 0.27
N GLU A 48 4.33 -34.14 -0.53
CA GLU A 48 4.70 -34.09 -1.95
C GLU A 48 3.78 -33.16 -2.74
N ALA A 49 2.46 -33.22 -2.50
CA ALA A 49 1.49 -32.31 -3.12
C ALA A 49 1.71 -30.85 -2.70
N ALA A 50 2.01 -30.58 -1.42
CA ALA A 50 2.28 -29.23 -0.94
C ALA A 50 3.61 -28.69 -1.49
N ARG A 51 4.62 -29.55 -1.64
CA ARG A 51 5.89 -29.19 -2.28
C ARG A 51 5.68 -28.86 -3.76
N GLN A 52 4.94 -29.70 -4.47
CA GLN A 52 4.62 -29.48 -5.88
C GLN A 52 3.80 -28.20 -6.07
N ALA A 53 2.76 -27.98 -5.24
CA ALA A 53 1.98 -26.74 -5.28
C ALA A 53 2.83 -25.49 -5.01
N LYS A 54 3.86 -25.60 -4.16
CA LYS A 54 4.80 -24.50 -3.93
C LYS A 54 5.70 -24.25 -5.14
N GLU A 55 6.23 -25.30 -5.76
CA GLU A 55 7.03 -25.21 -6.98
C GLU A 55 6.20 -24.59 -8.12
N ASP A 56 4.95 -25.04 -8.30
CA ASP A 56 4.01 -24.49 -9.28
C ASP A 56 3.68 -23.00 -9.00
N ALA A 57 3.53 -22.62 -7.73
CA ALA A 57 3.27 -21.23 -7.34
C ALA A 57 4.50 -20.32 -7.58
N ASP A 58 5.71 -20.83 -7.33
CA ASP A 58 6.95 -20.10 -7.60
C ASP A 58 7.20 -19.97 -9.11
N ASP A 59 6.82 -20.97 -9.91
CA ASP A 59 6.83 -20.90 -11.39
C ASP A 59 5.81 -19.89 -11.91
N ALA A 60 4.55 -19.95 -11.46
CA ALA A 60 3.53 -18.97 -11.83
C ALA A 60 3.93 -17.54 -11.43
N ARG A 61 4.62 -17.37 -10.29
CA ARG A 61 5.15 -16.08 -9.87
C ARG A 61 6.26 -15.58 -10.79
N ARG A 62 7.16 -16.46 -11.25
CA ARG A 62 8.21 -16.10 -12.21
C ARG A 62 7.61 -15.67 -13.56
N GLU A 63 6.66 -16.43 -14.07
CA GLU A 63 5.93 -16.10 -15.31
C GLU A 63 5.19 -14.76 -15.19
N ALA A 64 4.52 -14.50 -14.05
CA ALA A 64 3.86 -13.23 -13.80
C ALA A 64 4.84 -12.05 -13.75
N LEU A 65 6.02 -12.23 -13.14
CA LEU A 65 7.06 -11.21 -13.11
C LEU A 65 7.62 -10.92 -14.51
N GLU A 66 7.85 -11.96 -15.31
CA GLU A 66 8.29 -11.82 -16.70
C GLU A 66 7.24 -11.06 -17.54
N ALA A 67 5.96 -11.42 -17.40
CA ALA A 67 4.86 -10.70 -18.07
C ALA A 67 4.76 -9.22 -17.65
N ILE A 68 5.03 -8.90 -16.38
CA ILE A 68 5.08 -7.51 -15.90
C ILE A 68 6.25 -6.75 -16.52
N GLU A 69 7.42 -7.38 -16.60
CA GLU A 69 8.61 -6.76 -17.21
C GLU A 69 8.41 -6.51 -18.71
N ASP A 70 7.80 -7.45 -19.42
CA ASP A 70 7.47 -7.29 -20.84
C ASP A 70 6.42 -6.19 -21.05
N ALA A 71 5.35 -6.17 -20.26
CA ALA A 71 4.35 -5.09 -20.30
C ALA A 71 4.97 -3.72 -20.01
N ARG A 72 5.92 -3.64 -19.07
CA ARG A 72 6.65 -2.41 -18.78
C ARG A 72 7.51 -1.98 -19.96
N ARG A 73 8.17 -2.93 -20.63
CA ARG A 73 9.01 -2.66 -21.81
C ARG A 73 8.15 -2.12 -22.96
N GLU A 74 6.96 -2.69 -23.18
CA GLU A 74 5.99 -2.22 -24.17
C GLU A 74 5.48 -0.82 -23.85
N VAL A 75 5.16 -0.53 -22.58
CA VAL A 75 4.75 0.82 -22.15
C VAL A 75 5.87 1.84 -22.35
N ASP A 76 7.12 1.49 -22.00
CA ASP A 76 8.27 2.37 -22.20
C ASP A 76 8.51 2.64 -23.70
N GLU A 77 8.35 1.63 -24.56
CA GLU A 77 8.45 1.77 -26.01
C GLU A 77 7.34 2.67 -26.56
N ALA A 78 6.07 2.41 -26.22
CA ALA A 78 4.94 3.25 -26.59
C ALA A 78 5.08 4.70 -26.11
N THR A 79 5.67 4.91 -24.93
CA THR A 79 5.93 6.25 -24.38
C THR A 79 7.02 6.97 -25.17
N ARG A 80 8.10 6.26 -25.57
CA ARG A 80 9.17 6.84 -26.40
C ARG A 80 8.67 7.18 -27.80
N ASP A 81 7.84 6.32 -28.39
CA ASP A 81 7.25 6.58 -29.70
C ASP A 81 6.29 7.77 -29.65
N ALA A 82 5.41 7.83 -28.64
CA ALA A 82 4.55 9.00 -28.43
C ALA A 82 5.34 10.29 -28.22
N ALA A 83 6.48 10.24 -27.53
CA ALA A 83 7.36 11.39 -27.36
C ALA A 83 8.06 11.79 -28.67
N ARG A 84 8.41 10.83 -29.53
CA ARG A 84 8.98 11.08 -30.86
C ARG A 84 7.96 11.78 -31.75
N ASP A 85 6.74 11.23 -31.83
CA ASP A 85 5.65 11.79 -32.64
C ASP A 85 5.28 13.21 -32.16
N ALA A 86 5.27 13.45 -30.85
CA ALA A 86 5.02 14.77 -30.29
C ALA A 86 6.10 15.78 -30.69
N ASN A 87 7.37 15.39 -30.68
CA ASN A 87 8.49 16.25 -31.10
C ASN A 87 8.48 16.52 -32.61
N GLU A 88 8.10 15.53 -33.43
CA GLU A 88 7.94 15.69 -34.87
C GLU A 88 6.82 16.69 -35.18
N ALA A 89 5.64 16.51 -34.57
CA ALA A 89 4.53 17.43 -34.70
C ALA A 89 4.87 18.86 -34.26
N LEU A 90 5.65 19.02 -33.18
CA LEU A 90 6.15 20.32 -32.72
C LEU A 90 7.11 20.96 -33.74
N SER A 91 7.98 20.15 -34.35
CA SER A 91 8.95 20.62 -35.34
C SER A 91 8.27 21.05 -36.64
N ASP A 92 7.26 20.30 -37.08
CA ASP A 92 6.46 20.65 -38.26
C ASP A 92 5.63 21.91 -38.02
N ALA A 93 4.99 22.04 -36.84
CA ALA A 93 4.29 23.27 -36.47
C ALA A 93 5.23 24.49 -36.43
N ALA A 94 6.46 24.32 -35.92
CA ALA A 94 7.46 25.38 -35.94
C ALA A 94 7.89 25.76 -37.36
N ARG A 95 7.97 24.79 -38.28
CA ARG A 95 8.26 25.03 -39.70
C ARG A 95 7.13 25.82 -40.37
N GLU A 96 5.87 25.42 -40.15
CA GLU A 96 4.69 26.11 -40.70
C GLU A 96 4.59 27.56 -40.18
N ILE A 97 4.89 27.80 -38.90
CA ILE A 97 4.97 29.16 -38.35
C ILE A 97 6.08 29.97 -39.03
N ARG A 98 7.23 29.36 -39.30
CA ARG A 98 8.34 30.05 -39.97
C ARG A 98 7.98 30.44 -41.41
N GLU A 99 7.41 29.51 -42.17
CA GLU A 99 6.97 29.73 -43.55
C GLU A 99 5.85 30.78 -43.64
N SER A 100 4.93 30.81 -42.67
CA SER A 100 3.86 31.83 -42.63
C SER A 100 4.34 33.22 -42.21
N VAL A 101 5.45 33.32 -41.48
CA VAL A 101 6.08 34.60 -41.10
C VAL A 101 7.02 35.11 -42.20
N GLU A 102 7.56 34.22 -43.03
CA GLU A 102 8.45 34.52 -44.16
C GLU A 102 7.66 35.20 -45.30
N GLY A 103 7.48 36.51 -45.20
CA GLY A 103 6.71 37.32 -46.16
C GLY A 103 5.87 38.42 -45.50
N ILE A 104 5.74 38.43 -44.18
CA ILE A 104 5.19 39.58 -43.46
C ILE A 104 6.29 40.65 -43.44
N PRO A 105 6.14 41.78 -44.15
CA PRO A 105 7.10 42.87 -44.07
C PRO A 105 7.08 43.38 -42.64
N VAL A 106 8.12 43.07 -41.87
CA VAL A 106 8.32 43.70 -40.57
C VAL A 106 8.44 45.18 -40.86
N PRO A 107 7.49 46.04 -40.42
CA PRO A 107 7.57 47.45 -40.72
C PRO A 107 8.84 47.98 -40.04
N ILE A 108 9.87 48.24 -40.85
CA ILE A 108 11.04 48.97 -40.40
C ILE A 108 10.56 50.41 -40.21
N VAL A 109 10.04 50.70 -39.02
CA VAL A 109 9.68 52.06 -38.64
C VAL A 109 10.99 52.87 -38.70
N PRO A 110 11.07 53.92 -39.55
CA PRO A 110 12.24 54.77 -39.60
C PRO A 110 12.43 55.44 -38.24
N GLY A 111 13.48 55.05 -37.50
CA GLY A 111 13.80 55.59 -36.18
C GLY A 111 14.19 54.57 -35.11
N THR A 112 13.94 53.28 -35.30
CA THR A 112 14.26 52.23 -34.29
C THR A 112 15.46 51.36 -34.69
N ARG A 113 16.55 51.97 -35.19
CA ARG A 113 17.84 51.27 -35.25
C ARG A 113 18.42 51.19 -33.84
N VAL A 114 18.10 50.11 -33.13
CA VAL A 114 18.75 49.79 -31.85
C VAL A 114 20.12 49.17 -32.18
N THR A 115 21.13 50.00 -32.44
CA THR A 115 22.51 49.56 -32.68
C THR A 115 23.24 49.16 -31.40
N THR A 116 22.59 49.30 -30.23
CA THR A 116 23.20 49.10 -28.92
C THR A 116 22.23 48.39 -27.96
N ALA A 117 21.71 47.22 -28.34
CA ALA A 117 21.07 46.33 -27.37
C ALA A 117 22.17 45.52 -26.67
N SER A 118 22.77 46.10 -25.62
CA SER A 118 23.63 45.33 -24.72
C SER A 118 22.74 44.49 -23.81
N PRO A 119 22.87 43.15 -23.80
CA PRO A 119 22.05 42.29 -22.95
C PRO A 119 22.44 42.52 -21.48
N ALA A 120 21.75 43.44 -20.82
CA ALA A 120 21.80 43.59 -19.38
C ALA A 120 20.93 42.50 -18.75
N PRO A 121 21.50 41.58 -17.94
CA PRO A 121 20.70 40.59 -17.24
C PRO A 121 19.67 41.31 -16.36
N PRO A 122 18.40 40.85 -16.32
CA PRO A 122 17.36 41.46 -15.51
C PRO A 122 17.82 41.49 -14.04
N ALA A 123 17.62 42.63 -13.38
CA ALA A 123 17.99 42.78 -11.99
C ALA A 123 17.31 41.67 -11.15
N PRO A 124 18.05 40.98 -10.27
CA PRO A 124 17.50 39.91 -9.46
C PRO A 124 16.33 40.45 -8.62
N PRO A 125 15.22 39.70 -8.49
CA PRO A 125 14.06 40.14 -7.73
C PRO A 125 14.47 40.41 -6.28
N ALA A 126 14.02 41.55 -5.76
CA ALA A 126 14.32 41.96 -4.39
C ALA A 126 13.92 40.87 -3.40
N ALA A 127 14.83 40.52 -2.49
CA ALA A 127 14.60 39.47 -1.50
C ALA A 127 13.30 39.75 -0.71
N PRO A 128 12.42 38.74 -0.54
CA PRO A 128 11.15 38.92 0.15
C PRO A 128 11.41 39.43 1.57
N ARG A 129 10.76 40.56 1.89
CA ARG A 129 10.87 41.24 3.19
C ARG A 129 10.40 40.27 4.28
N ALA A 130 11.30 39.95 5.21
CA ALA A 130 10.99 39.03 6.30
C ALA A 130 9.71 39.46 7.03
N PRO A 131 8.74 38.54 7.26
CA PRO A 131 7.51 38.88 7.94
C PRO A 131 7.81 39.40 9.34
N ALA A 132 7.17 40.52 9.70
CA ALA A 132 7.29 41.11 11.02
C ALA A 132 6.98 40.06 12.08
N ARG A 133 7.92 39.83 13.02
CA ARG A 133 7.73 38.91 14.14
C ARG A 133 6.48 39.33 14.89
N HIS A 134 5.40 38.56 14.76
CA HIS A 134 4.20 38.72 15.56
C HIS A 134 4.60 38.61 17.04
N ARG A 135 4.53 39.74 17.75
CA ARG A 135 4.64 39.79 19.21
C ARG A 135 3.43 39.03 19.77
N SER A 136 3.65 37.78 20.19
CA SER A 136 2.65 36.97 20.88
C SER A 136 2.37 37.60 22.24
N ALA A 137 1.33 38.43 22.31
CA ALA A 137 0.78 38.91 23.56
C ALA A 137 -0.04 37.80 24.21
N ARG A 138 0.28 37.51 25.47
CA ARG A 138 -0.62 37.17 26.60
C ARG A 138 -0.20 35.88 27.33
N PRO A 139 0.17 35.99 28.63
CA PRO A 139 0.62 34.85 29.41
C PRO A 139 -0.52 33.87 29.68
N ALA A 140 -0.15 32.61 29.49
CA ALA A 140 -0.82 31.35 29.79
C ALA A 140 -1.96 31.40 30.82
N ARG A 141 -3.17 31.05 30.35
CA ARG A 141 -4.14 30.34 31.17
C ARG A 141 -3.44 29.04 31.61
N ARG A 142 -3.10 28.91 32.90
CA ARG A 142 -2.65 27.65 33.50
C ARG A 142 -3.76 26.62 33.28
N VAL A 143 -3.69 25.89 32.18
CA VAL A 143 -4.33 24.59 32.06
C VAL A 143 -3.70 23.78 33.19
N ALA A 144 -4.51 23.32 34.13
CA ALA A 144 -4.07 22.41 35.15
C ALA A 144 -3.35 21.28 34.43
N VAL A 145 -2.02 21.27 34.54
CA VAL A 145 -1.18 20.18 34.03
C VAL A 145 -1.70 18.98 34.79
N ALA A 146 -2.45 18.11 34.09
CA ALA A 146 -2.85 16.83 34.61
C ALA A 146 -1.58 16.24 35.23
N SER A 147 -1.60 16.06 36.55
CA SER A 147 -0.46 15.58 37.32
C SER A 147 0.12 14.41 36.55
N PHE A 148 1.33 14.58 36.01
CA PHE A 148 2.06 13.52 35.37
C PHE A 148 2.38 12.55 36.49
N THR A 149 1.46 11.61 36.73
CA THR A 149 1.73 10.49 37.62
C THR A 149 2.92 9.80 37.00
N PRO A 150 4.10 9.81 37.65
CA PRO A 150 5.26 9.15 37.09
C PRO A 150 4.85 7.72 36.74
N PRO A 151 5.22 7.23 35.54
CA PRO A 151 4.82 5.90 35.10
C PRO A 151 5.17 4.93 36.22
N ARG A 152 4.13 4.27 36.75
CA ARG A 152 4.28 3.24 37.78
C ARG A 152 5.40 2.31 37.28
N PRO A 153 6.44 2.03 38.09
CA PRO A 153 7.52 1.16 37.65
C PRO A 153 6.91 -0.12 37.08
N PRO A 154 7.39 -0.59 35.92
CA PRO A 154 6.81 -1.75 35.27
C PRO A 154 6.75 -2.87 36.30
N LYS A 155 5.56 -3.50 36.42
CA LYS A 155 5.45 -4.72 37.21
C LYS A 155 6.52 -5.70 36.69
N PRO A 156 7.22 -6.43 37.58
CA PRO A 156 8.23 -7.39 37.17
C PRO A 156 7.66 -8.32 36.11
N ASP A 157 8.49 -8.60 35.10
CA ASP A 157 8.15 -9.26 33.84
C ASP A 157 7.12 -10.37 34.03
N GLU A 158 5.93 -10.17 33.46
CA GLU A 158 4.82 -11.10 33.57
C GLU A 158 5.07 -12.24 32.57
N ILE A 159 5.85 -13.23 32.99
CA ILE A 159 6.03 -14.47 32.23
C ILE A 159 4.71 -15.23 32.32
N HIS A 160 4.00 -15.35 31.20
CA HIS A 160 2.79 -16.16 31.11
C HIS A 160 3.12 -17.52 30.52
N LYS A 161 2.63 -18.55 31.19
CA LYS A 161 2.77 -19.93 30.76
C LYS A 161 1.56 -20.31 29.91
N VAL A 162 1.80 -20.55 28.63
CA VAL A 162 0.79 -20.99 27.67
C VAL A 162 0.94 -22.49 27.45
N VAL A 163 -0.13 -23.25 27.68
CA VAL A 163 -0.12 -24.71 27.55
C VAL A 163 -0.87 -25.10 26.27
N GLY A 164 -0.18 -25.78 25.37
CA GLY A 164 -0.79 -26.34 24.16
C GLY A 164 -1.67 -27.56 24.43
N ARG A 165 -2.42 -27.98 23.41
CA ARG A 165 -3.21 -29.21 23.46
C ARG A 165 -2.31 -30.45 23.46
N ILE A 166 -2.78 -31.53 24.09
CA ILE A 166 -2.10 -32.83 24.07
C ILE A 166 -2.13 -33.38 22.64
N SER A 167 -0.96 -33.71 22.11
CA SER A 167 -0.80 -34.22 20.74
C SER A 167 0.09 -35.45 20.69
N VAL A 168 -0.12 -36.32 19.70
CA VAL A 168 0.68 -37.55 19.52
C VAL A 168 2.10 -37.23 19.05
N ASN A 169 2.28 -36.11 18.33
CA ASN A 169 3.56 -35.68 17.79
C ASN A 169 4.03 -34.40 18.48
N GLU A 170 5.33 -34.31 18.77
CA GLU A 170 5.96 -33.12 19.36
C GLU A 170 5.73 -31.85 18.54
N GLU A 171 5.88 -31.95 17.21
CA GLU A 171 5.69 -30.82 16.30
C GLU A 171 4.27 -30.28 16.35
N ARG A 172 3.27 -31.18 16.41
CA ARG A 172 1.85 -30.80 16.51
C ARG A 172 1.57 -30.15 17.87
N ALA A 173 2.12 -30.70 18.97
CA ALA A 173 2.00 -30.09 20.29
C ALA A 173 2.56 -28.65 20.31
N LYS A 174 3.72 -28.42 19.69
CA LYS A 174 4.31 -27.07 19.56
C LYS A 174 3.43 -26.14 18.72
N ALA A 175 2.91 -26.63 17.59
CA ALA A 175 2.04 -25.84 16.72
C ALA A 175 0.75 -25.43 17.43
N ASP A 176 0.15 -26.34 18.21
CA ASP A 176 -1.04 -26.05 19.01
C ASP A 176 -0.75 -25.05 20.13
N ALA A 177 0.39 -25.18 20.83
CA ALA A 177 0.81 -24.21 21.84
C ALA A 177 1.04 -22.81 21.25
N ARG A 178 1.62 -22.72 20.05
CA ARG A 178 1.78 -21.44 19.33
C ARG A 178 0.45 -20.81 18.93
N ARG A 179 -0.51 -21.64 18.49
CA ARG A 179 -1.85 -21.15 18.16
C ARG A 179 -2.54 -20.57 19.40
N GLN A 180 -2.44 -21.26 20.54
CA GLN A 180 -2.95 -20.74 21.81
C GLN A 180 -2.24 -19.44 22.22
N LEU A 181 -0.91 -19.37 22.07
CA LEU A 181 -0.15 -18.15 22.33
C LEU A 181 -0.64 -16.99 21.46
N GLN A 182 -0.94 -17.24 20.18
CA GLN A 182 -1.47 -16.23 19.29
C GLN A 182 -2.84 -15.68 19.74
N GLU A 183 -3.74 -16.56 20.21
CA GLU A 183 -5.05 -16.18 20.76
C GLU A 183 -4.91 -15.38 22.06
N ASP A 184 -4.02 -15.82 22.95
CA ASP A 184 -3.74 -15.17 24.23
C ASP A 184 -3.13 -13.77 24.00
N VAL A 185 -2.20 -13.64 23.04
CA VAL A 185 -1.61 -12.36 22.63
C VAL A 185 -2.66 -11.44 22.00
N ALA A 186 -3.55 -11.96 21.16
CA ALA A 186 -4.61 -11.15 20.55
C ALA A 186 -5.56 -10.59 21.62
N THR A 187 -5.96 -11.42 22.59
CA THR A 187 -6.81 -11.02 23.72
C THR A 187 -6.10 -9.99 24.61
N TRP A 188 -4.82 -10.20 24.88
CA TRP A 188 -4.00 -9.28 25.67
C TRP A 188 -3.83 -7.90 25.03
N LEU A 189 -3.90 -7.82 23.70
CA LEU A 189 -3.77 -6.58 22.92
C LEU A 189 -5.11 -5.87 22.63
N GLU A 190 -6.26 -6.45 23.00
CA GLU A 190 -7.61 -6.03 22.59
C GLU A 190 -7.97 -4.54 22.82
N PRO A 191 -7.44 -3.78 23.82
CA PRO A 191 -7.70 -2.34 23.89
C PRO A 191 -6.84 -1.48 22.95
N TYR A 192 -5.73 -2.00 22.42
CA TYR A 192 -4.76 -1.23 21.62
C TYR A 192 -4.75 -1.61 20.15
N VAL A 193 -5.07 -2.88 19.85
CA VAL A 193 -4.99 -3.47 18.53
C VAL A 193 -6.28 -4.26 18.29
N PRO A 194 -6.93 -4.16 17.12
CA PRO A 194 -8.13 -4.93 16.83
C PRO A 194 -7.82 -6.44 16.85
N ALA A 195 -8.75 -7.25 17.38
CA ALA A 195 -8.61 -8.71 17.47
C ALA A 195 -8.41 -9.42 16.11
N SER A 196 -8.76 -8.75 15.01
CA SER A 196 -8.50 -9.24 13.66
C SER A 196 -7.03 -9.18 13.24
N TRP A 197 -6.21 -8.36 13.91
CA TRP A 197 -4.79 -8.29 13.63
C TRP A 197 -4.08 -9.48 14.27
N ARG A 198 -3.27 -10.16 13.48
CA ARG A 198 -2.49 -11.31 13.93
C ARG A 198 -1.01 -10.95 13.95
N PRO A 199 -0.30 -11.15 15.08
CA PRO A 199 1.14 -11.02 15.10
C PRO A 199 1.77 -12.05 14.17
N SER A 200 2.88 -11.68 13.53
CA SER A 200 3.64 -12.60 12.69
C SER A 200 4.31 -13.70 13.52
N GLU A 201 4.59 -14.86 12.91
CA GLU A 201 5.26 -15.97 13.62
C GLU A 201 6.59 -15.55 14.23
N ARG A 202 7.37 -14.70 13.54
CA ARG A 202 8.63 -14.16 14.07
C ARG A 202 8.44 -13.30 15.32
N GLN A 203 7.34 -12.55 15.38
CA GLN A 203 7.01 -11.75 16.56
C GLN A 203 6.60 -12.64 17.72
N LEU A 204 5.78 -13.67 17.47
CA LEU A 204 5.42 -14.66 18.49
C LEU A 204 6.66 -15.43 18.98
N GLU A 205 7.55 -15.84 18.08
CA GLU A 205 8.79 -16.53 18.42
C GLU A 205 9.71 -15.66 19.29
N ALA A 206 9.80 -14.36 18.99
CA ALA A 206 10.55 -13.42 19.81
C ALA A 206 9.95 -13.21 21.23
N MET A 207 8.68 -13.56 21.43
CA MET A 207 8.05 -13.55 22.76
C MET A 207 8.32 -14.83 23.56
N VAL A 208 8.61 -15.96 22.90
CA VAL A 208 8.83 -17.24 23.57
C VAL A 208 10.22 -17.24 24.22
N MET A 209 10.25 -17.23 25.55
CA MET A 209 11.50 -17.29 26.32
C MET A 209 11.98 -18.73 26.46
N GLN A 210 11.04 -19.66 26.70
CA GLN A 210 11.35 -21.07 26.86
C GLN A 210 10.23 -21.94 26.30
N THR A 211 10.61 -23.02 25.62
CA THR A 211 9.70 -24.09 25.23
C THR A 211 10.04 -25.34 26.03
N ARG A 212 9.05 -25.92 26.71
CA ARG A 212 9.19 -27.19 27.43
C ARG A 212 8.24 -28.21 26.81
N LEU A 213 8.76 -29.39 26.51
CA LEU A 213 7.94 -30.54 26.11
C LEU A 213 7.88 -31.51 27.27
N THR A 214 6.67 -31.81 27.72
CA THR A 214 6.46 -32.82 28.76
C THR A 214 5.82 -34.04 28.10
N PRO A 215 6.51 -35.19 28.05
CA PRO A 215 5.88 -36.44 27.66
C PRO A 215 4.88 -36.81 28.75
N VAL A 216 3.62 -36.94 28.36
CA VAL A 216 2.54 -37.36 29.25
C VAL A 216 2.36 -38.86 29.05
N GLU A 217 3.07 -39.65 29.85
CA GLU A 217 2.82 -41.08 29.98
C GLU A 217 1.51 -41.26 30.75
N LYS A 218 0.38 -41.19 30.03
CA LYS A 218 -0.88 -41.64 30.62
C LYS A 218 -0.77 -43.14 30.79
N SER A 219 -0.72 -43.59 32.04
CA SER A 219 -0.85 -44.99 32.45
C SER A 219 -2.26 -45.51 32.16
N PHE A 220 -2.66 -45.49 30.89
CA PHE A 220 -3.77 -46.32 30.46
C PHE A 220 -3.23 -47.74 30.32
N GLU A 221 -4.05 -48.70 30.76
CA GLU A 221 -3.80 -50.15 30.80
C GLU A 221 -3.46 -50.78 29.43
N LYS A 222 -3.37 -49.96 28.37
CA LYS A 222 -3.03 -50.34 27.01
C LYS A 222 -1.81 -49.54 26.54
N PRO A 223 -0.81 -50.19 25.91
CA PRO A 223 0.41 -49.54 25.43
C PRO A 223 0.10 -48.66 24.21
N TYR A 224 -0.44 -47.48 24.46
CA TYR A 224 -0.61 -46.45 23.43
C TYR A 224 0.60 -45.51 23.43
N SER A 225 0.82 -44.88 22.29
CA SER A 225 1.96 -44.00 22.01
C SER A 225 2.15 -42.89 23.04
N THR A 226 3.40 -42.49 23.26
CA THR A 226 3.77 -41.32 24.05
C THR A 226 3.05 -40.09 23.54
N LEU A 227 2.28 -39.43 24.41
CA LEU A 227 1.63 -38.16 24.10
C LEU A 227 2.50 -37.01 24.59
N TYR A 228 2.48 -35.89 23.87
CA TYR A 228 3.29 -34.72 24.17
C TYR A 228 2.41 -33.51 24.47
N VAL A 229 2.80 -32.74 25.48
CA VAL A 229 2.27 -31.41 25.75
C VAL A 229 3.42 -30.42 25.64
N ALA A 230 3.23 -29.37 24.84
CA ALA A 230 4.17 -28.27 24.77
C ALA A 230 3.68 -27.13 25.67
N GLU A 231 4.56 -26.68 26.55
CA GLU A 231 4.38 -25.51 27.39
C GLU A 231 5.33 -24.41 26.90
N LEU A 232 4.80 -23.21 26.70
CA LEU A 232 5.56 -22.04 26.26
C LEU A 232 5.55 -21.02 27.39
N ASP A 233 6.73 -20.65 27.88
CA ASP A 233 6.90 -19.50 28.76
C ASP A 233 7.13 -18.28 27.85
N ALA A 234 6.18 -17.35 27.83
CA ALA A 234 6.19 -16.20 26.94
C ALA A 234 6.22 -14.86 27.70
N ASP A 235 6.91 -13.89 27.11
CA ASP A 235 7.09 -12.53 27.63
C ASP A 235 5.87 -11.66 27.33
N PHE A 236 5.03 -11.43 28.33
CA PHE A 236 3.89 -10.50 28.28
C PHE A 236 4.22 -9.15 28.97
N SER A 237 5.48 -8.72 28.94
CA SER A 237 5.88 -7.43 29.47
C SER A 237 5.24 -6.25 28.72
N ALA A 238 5.15 -5.10 29.40
CA ALA A 238 4.69 -3.86 28.79
C ALA A 238 5.60 -3.40 27.64
N ALA A 239 6.92 -3.63 27.75
CA ALA A 239 7.87 -3.31 26.69
C ALA A 239 7.58 -4.11 25.41
N ARG A 240 7.28 -5.40 25.53
CA ARG A 240 6.89 -6.25 24.41
C ARG A 240 5.57 -5.78 23.79
N ARG A 241 4.62 -5.38 24.63
CA ARG A 241 3.34 -4.82 24.17
C ARG A 241 3.56 -3.59 23.29
N ASP A 242 4.36 -2.65 23.78
CA ASP A 242 4.64 -1.40 23.08
C ASP A 242 5.33 -1.65 21.73
N GLU A 243 6.20 -2.65 21.65
CA GLU A 243 6.83 -3.08 20.40
C GLU A 243 5.81 -3.61 19.39
N LEU A 244 4.91 -4.52 19.81
CA LEU A 244 3.87 -5.08 18.94
C LEU A 244 2.88 -4.00 18.49
N VAL A 245 2.45 -3.13 19.41
CA VAL A 245 1.56 -1.99 19.10
C VAL A 245 2.24 -1.05 18.10
N ARG A 246 3.53 -0.74 18.28
CA ARG A 246 4.29 0.10 17.34
C ARG A 246 4.38 -0.55 15.96
N SER A 247 4.64 -1.87 15.90
CA SER A 247 4.65 -2.61 14.63
C SER A 247 3.29 -2.54 13.93
N HIS A 248 2.19 -2.73 14.66
CA HIS A 248 0.84 -2.60 14.10
C HIS A 248 0.58 -1.18 13.57
N GLN A 249 0.93 -0.15 14.34
CA GLN A 249 0.78 1.25 13.94
C GLN A 249 1.56 1.57 12.66
N GLN A 250 2.79 1.06 12.51
CA GLN A 250 3.57 1.23 11.28
C GLN A 250 2.87 0.62 10.06
N ILE A 251 2.27 -0.57 10.21
CA ILE A 251 1.52 -1.24 9.13
C ILE A 251 0.29 -0.40 8.75
N VAL A 252 -0.48 0.07 9.73
CA VAL A 252 -1.69 0.89 9.50
C VAL A 252 -1.33 2.23 8.83
N VAL A 253 -0.26 2.89 9.27
CA VAL A 253 0.20 4.15 8.66
C VAL A 253 0.61 3.90 7.20
N ARG A 254 1.37 2.84 6.94
CA ARG A 254 1.82 2.49 5.59
C ARG A 254 0.63 2.19 4.67
N ASP A 255 -0.33 1.41 5.13
CA ASP A 255 -1.57 1.10 4.39
C ASP A 255 -2.37 2.37 4.04
N ARG A 256 -2.57 3.26 5.02
CA ARG A 256 -3.24 4.55 4.79
C ARG A 256 -2.47 5.43 3.80
N MET A 257 -1.14 5.46 3.89
CA MET A 257 -0.29 6.22 2.98
C MET A 257 -0.40 5.70 1.55
N PHE A 258 -0.40 4.38 1.35
CA PHE A 258 -0.59 3.79 0.01
C PHE A 258 -2.00 4.06 -0.54
N LYS A 259 -3.05 3.95 0.27
CA LYS A 259 -4.42 4.29 -0.16
C LYS A 259 -4.55 5.76 -0.56
N LEU A 260 -3.96 6.68 0.22
CA LEU A 260 -3.95 8.11 -0.13
C LEU A 260 -3.12 8.39 -1.39
N ALA A 261 -1.96 7.75 -1.53
CA ALA A 261 -1.12 7.87 -2.73
C ALA A 261 -1.84 7.34 -3.98
N GLY A 262 -2.52 6.18 -3.88
CA GLY A 262 -3.33 5.62 -4.96
C GLY A 262 -4.49 6.53 -5.35
N LEU A 263 -5.22 7.08 -4.36
CA LEU A 263 -6.29 8.05 -4.61
C LEU A 263 -5.78 9.32 -5.28
N LEU A 264 -4.66 9.87 -4.82
CA LEU A 264 -4.05 11.06 -5.42
C LEU A 264 -3.57 10.79 -6.85
N GLY A 265 -2.91 9.65 -7.08
CA GLY A 265 -2.49 9.20 -8.40
C GLY A 265 -3.67 9.09 -9.37
N PHE A 266 -4.79 8.51 -8.92
CA PHE A 266 -6.02 8.43 -9.71
C PHE A 266 -6.51 9.82 -10.15
N VAL A 267 -6.59 10.76 -9.21
CA VAL A 267 -7.04 12.13 -9.51
C VAL A 267 -6.11 12.80 -10.53
N LEU A 268 -4.80 12.63 -10.40
CA LEU A 268 -3.83 13.17 -11.35
C LEU A 268 -3.99 12.56 -12.75
N VAL A 269 -4.25 11.25 -12.85
CA VAL A 269 -4.54 10.60 -14.14
C VAL A 269 -5.82 11.16 -14.76
N CYS A 270 -6.89 11.35 -13.97
CA CYS A 270 -8.12 11.98 -14.47
C CYS A 270 -7.89 13.40 -14.97
N LEU A 271 -7.13 14.22 -14.22
CA LEU A 271 -6.81 15.58 -14.63
C LEU A 271 -5.93 15.61 -15.88
N ALA A 272 -4.93 14.73 -15.97
CA ALA A 272 -4.09 14.57 -17.15
C ALA A 272 -4.91 14.17 -18.38
N ALA A 273 -5.86 13.25 -18.22
CA ALA A 273 -6.77 12.84 -19.30
C ALA A 273 -7.66 14.01 -19.77
N VAL A 274 -8.23 14.79 -18.85
CA VAL A 274 -9.04 15.98 -19.20
C VAL A 274 -8.18 17.06 -19.88
N SER A 275 -7.00 17.35 -19.33
CA SER A 275 -6.08 18.33 -19.92
C SER A 275 -5.58 17.90 -21.30
N GLY A 276 -5.24 16.62 -21.47
CA GLY A 276 -4.84 16.04 -22.74
C GLY A 276 -5.97 16.07 -23.76
N TYR A 277 -7.20 15.81 -23.33
CA TYR A 277 -8.39 15.92 -24.16
C TYR A 277 -8.58 17.35 -24.70
N ILE A 278 -8.52 18.37 -23.83
CA ILE A 278 -8.70 19.78 -24.28
C ILE A 278 -7.64 20.15 -25.32
N ARG A 279 -6.37 19.84 -25.05
CA ARG A 279 -5.27 20.18 -25.94
C ARG A 279 -5.34 19.46 -27.29
N THR A 280 -5.74 18.19 -27.30
CA THR A 280 -5.92 17.41 -28.53
C THR A 280 -7.18 17.81 -29.31
N ASP A 281 -8.24 18.22 -28.63
CA ASP A 281 -9.46 18.73 -29.26
C ASP A 281 -9.20 20.05 -30.00
N GLU A 282 -8.46 20.97 -29.37
CA GLU A 282 -8.02 22.23 -29.99
C GLU A 282 -7.13 21.99 -31.22
N ALA A 283 -6.15 21.08 -31.11
CA ALA A 283 -5.25 20.75 -32.21
C ALA A 283 -5.99 20.10 -33.41
N THR A 284 -7.01 19.30 -33.14
CA THR A 284 -7.74 18.56 -34.19
C THR A 284 -8.98 19.28 -34.71
N LYS A 285 -9.26 20.50 -34.23
CA LYS A 285 -10.48 21.27 -34.54
C LYS A 285 -11.76 20.43 -34.36
N GLY A 286 -11.74 19.46 -33.45
CA GLY A 286 -12.88 18.57 -33.15
C GLY A 286 -13.08 17.34 -34.05
N TYR A 287 -12.24 17.10 -35.07
CA TYR A 287 -12.41 15.95 -36.00
C TYR A 287 -12.35 14.58 -35.30
N TYR A 288 -11.67 14.45 -34.16
CA TYR A 288 -11.46 13.17 -33.46
C TYR A 288 -12.16 13.04 -32.10
N THR A 289 -13.15 13.90 -31.82
CA THR A 289 -13.84 13.96 -30.53
C THR A 289 -14.35 12.61 -30.01
N ASN A 290 -14.90 11.73 -30.86
CA ASN A 290 -15.42 10.44 -30.41
C ASN A 290 -14.30 9.42 -30.07
N ARG A 291 -13.21 9.39 -30.84
CA ARG A 291 -12.10 8.45 -30.58
C ARG A 291 -11.32 8.85 -29.33
N LEU A 292 -11.07 10.14 -29.16
CA LEU A 292 -10.40 10.68 -27.97
C LEU A 292 -11.20 10.41 -26.69
N ARG A 293 -12.54 10.47 -26.75
CA ARG A 293 -13.39 10.11 -25.61
C ARG A 293 -13.30 8.64 -25.23
N MET A 294 -13.26 7.74 -26.21
CA MET A 294 -13.10 6.30 -25.95
C MET A 294 -11.74 6.00 -25.34
N LEU A 295 -10.68 6.61 -25.85
CA LEU A 295 -9.32 6.45 -25.32
C LEU A 295 -9.21 7.01 -23.89
N ALA A 296 -9.76 8.21 -23.63
CA ALA A 296 -9.79 8.78 -22.29
C ALA A 296 -10.61 7.91 -21.32
N ALA A 297 -11.78 7.40 -21.74
CA ALA A 297 -12.59 6.51 -20.92
C ALA A 297 -11.88 5.18 -20.64
N ALA A 298 -11.22 4.59 -21.64
CA ALA A 298 -10.44 3.37 -21.49
C ALA A 298 -9.24 3.59 -20.55
N GLY A 299 -8.51 4.70 -20.68
CA GLY A 299 -7.38 5.04 -19.82
C GLY A 299 -7.80 5.24 -18.36
N VAL A 300 -8.88 5.99 -18.11
CA VAL A 300 -9.41 6.18 -16.75
C VAL A 300 -9.96 4.86 -16.17
N GLY A 301 -10.61 4.03 -17.01
CA GLY A 301 -11.09 2.71 -16.63
C GLY A 301 -9.95 1.77 -16.21
N ALA A 302 -8.91 1.66 -17.04
CA ALA A 302 -7.73 0.85 -16.77
C ALA A 302 -7.01 1.30 -15.49
N ALA A 303 -6.81 2.61 -15.32
CA ALA A 303 -6.22 3.16 -14.10
C ALA A 303 -7.07 2.83 -12.85
N GLY A 304 -8.39 2.88 -12.97
CA GLY A 304 -9.32 2.50 -11.89
C GLY A 304 -9.17 1.03 -11.48
N VAL A 305 -9.01 0.12 -12.44
CA VAL A 305 -8.84 -1.32 -12.15
C VAL A 305 -7.51 -1.60 -11.43
N VAL A 306 -6.41 -0.99 -11.90
CA VAL A 306 -5.08 -1.17 -11.26
C VAL A 306 -5.10 -0.66 -9.81
N ILE A 307 -5.72 0.50 -9.58
CA ILE A 307 -5.84 1.07 -8.23
C ILE A 307 -6.75 0.22 -7.35
N TYR A 308 -7.84 -0.33 -7.89
CA TYR A 308 -8.70 -1.25 -7.17
C TYR A 308 -7.93 -2.50 -6.73
N GLN A 309 -7.15 -3.11 -7.62
CA GLN A 309 -6.34 -4.30 -7.30
C GLN A 309 -5.24 -4.02 -6.27
N MET A 310 -4.69 -2.80 -6.21
CA MET A 310 -3.71 -2.42 -5.19
C MET A 310 -4.33 -2.14 -3.81
N ILE A 311 -5.61 -1.80 -3.75
CA ILE A 311 -6.31 -1.43 -2.50
C ILE A 311 -7.11 -2.60 -1.91
N ALA A 312 -7.60 -3.51 -2.77
CA ALA A 312 -8.32 -4.72 -2.39
C ALA A 312 -7.37 -5.75 -1.77
#